data_AF-A0A699K4M8-F1
#
_entry.id   AF-A0A699K4M8-F1
#
_cell.length_a   1.000
_cell.length_b   1.000
_cell.length_c   1.000
_cell.angle_alpha   90.00
_cell.angle_beta   90.00
_cell.angle_gamma   90.00
#
_symmetry.space_group_name_H-M   'P 1'
#
loop_
_entity.id
_entity.type
_entity.pdbx_description
1 polymer ?
#
loop_
_entity_poly.entity_id
_entity_poly.type
_entity_poly.pdbx_seq_one_letter_code
_entity_poly.pdbx_strand_id
1 'polypeptide(L)'
;MQTQTSNTLHNAIMEAGSKDRPPMLAPGNYVQWKSRIKRYIDTKPNHELIHYCLQNPPYKLDWQDVTVLVSEGSPITTTERIRETYKNVSQDIRD
;
A
#
# COMPACT_ATOMS: atom_id res chain seq x y z
N MET A 1 -11.82 0.44 23.27
CA MET A 1 -13.24 0.10 23.06
C MET A 1 -13.65 0.63 21.70
N GLN A 2 -13.80 -0.24 20.69
CA GLN A 2 -14.26 0.20 19.35
C GLN A 2 -15.75 0.56 19.44
N THR A 3 -16.12 1.75 18.98
CA THR A 3 -17.49 2.24 19.00
C THR A 3 -18.30 1.59 17.87
N GLN A 4 -19.57 1.29 18.15
CA GLN A 4 -20.51 0.66 17.22
C GLN A 4 -20.55 1.37 15.86
N THR A 5 -20.38 2.70 15.85
CA THR A 5 -20.31 3.54 14.65
C THR A 5 -19.11 3.24 13.75
N SER A 6 -17.92 2.96 14.32
CA SER A 6 -16.72 2.65 13.54
C SER A 6 -16.86 1.32 12.81
N ASN A 7 -17.52 0.33 13.45
CA ASN A 7 -17.74 -0.98 12.86
C ASN A 7 -18.79 -0.93 11.75
N THR A 8 -19.84 -0.12 11.93
CA THR A 8 -20.86 0.12 10.89
C THR A 8 -20.26 0.79 9.66
N LEU A 9 -19.43 1.83 9.84
CA LEU A 9 -18.77 2.52 8.73
C LEU A 9 -17.80 1.60 7.98
N HIS A 10 -16.99 0.82 8.71
CA HIS A 10 -16.07 -0.15 8.12
C HIS A 10 -16.82 -1.20 7.29
N ASN A 11 -17.93 -1.73 7.81
CA ASN A 11 -18.73 -2.73 7.12
C ASN A 11 -19.42 -2.15 5.86
N ALA A 12 -19.94 -0.91 5.92
CA ALA A 12 -20.55 -0.25 4.77
C ALA A 12 -19.54 0.01 3.64
N ILE A 13 -18.29 0.38 3.97
CA ILE A 13 -17.21 0.55 2.99
C ILE A 13 -16.82 -0.79 2.36
N MET A 14 -16.73 -1.86 3.17
CA MET A 14 -16.47 -3.21 2.69
C MET A 14 -17.58 -3.73 1.78
N GLU A 15 -18.85 -3.45 2.11
CA GLU A 15 -20.02 -3.88 1.35
C GLU A 15 -20.14 -3.12 0.01
N ALA A 16 -19.97 -1.79 0.02
CA ALA A 16 -20.00 -0.97 -1.19
C ALA A 16 -18.92 -1.37 -2.21
N GLY A 17 -17.73 -1.77 -1.75
CA GLY A 17 -16.66 -2.27 -2.60
C GLY A 17 -16.82 -3.73 -3.03
N SER A 18 -17.79 -4.48 -2.51
CA SER A 18 -17.95 -5.92 -2.78
C SER A 18 -18.76 -6.24 -4.03
N LYS A 19 -19.63 -5.32 -4.49
CA LYS A 19 -20.55 -5.53 -5.62
C LYS A 19 -19.84 -5.60 -6.97
N ASP A 20 -18.76 -4.83 -7.12
CA ASP A 20 -17.96 -4.76 -8.35
C ASP A 20 -16.56 -5.40 -8.19
N ARG A 21 -16.26 -5.94 -6.99
CA ARG A 21 -15.00 -6.64 -6.77
C ARG A 21 -15.06 -8.01 -7.42
N PRO A 22 -14.01 -8.41 -8.18
CA PRO A 22 -13.85 -9.81 -8.53
C PRO A 22 -13.94 -10.66 -7.25
N PRO A 23 -14.54 -11.87 -7.29
CA PRO A 23 -14.72 -12.76 -6.14
C PRO A 23 -13.41 -13.22 -5.43
N MET A 24 -12.28 -12.64 -5.81
CA MET A 24 -10.95 -12.88 -5.28
C MET A 24 -10.69 -12.30 -3.88
N LEU A 25 -11.55 -11.42 -3.35
CA LEU A 25 -11.27 -10.67 -2.10
C LEU A 25 -12.19 -11.04 -0.92
N ALA A 26 -12.73 -12.27 -0.89
CA ALA A 26 -13.38 -12.79 0.32
C ALA A 26 -12.33 -13.01 1.43
N PRO A 27 -12.55 -12.54 2.68
CA PRO A 27 -11.55 -12.61 3.76
C PRO A 27 -11.00 -14.01 4.06
N GLY A 28 -11.82 -15.05 3.92
CA GLY A 28 -11.41 -16.45 4.10
C GLY A 28 -10.48 -16.99 3.01
N ASN A 29 -10.40 -16.31 1.87
CA ASN A 29 -9.55 -16.71 0.74
C ASN A 29 -8.14 -16.09 0.81
N TYR A 30 -7.81 -15.28 1.82
CA TYR A 30 -6.52 -14.60 1.90
C TYR A 30 -5.34 -15.58 2.01
N VAL A 31 -5.48 -16.63 2.82
CA VAL A 31 -4.47 -17.70 2.95
C VAL A 31 -4.29 -18.44 1.62
N GLN A 32 -5.40 -18.71 0.91
CA GLN A 32 -5.36 -19.33 -0.41
C GLN A 32 -4.76 -18.40 -1.47
N TRP A 33 -5.02 -17.10 -1.37
CA TRP A 33 -4.52 -16.07 -2.28
C TRP A 33 -3.00 -15.92 -2.19
N LYS A 34 -2.45 -15.94 -0.97
CA LYS A 34 -0.99 -15.96 -0.75
C LYS A 34 -0.33 -17.15 -1.46
N SER A 35 -0.91 -18.34 -1.33
CA SER A 35 -0.41 -19.56 -2.00
C SER A 35 -0.57 -19.49 -3.52
N ARG A 36 -1.68 -18.94 -4.02
CA ARG A 36 -1.92 -18.75 -5.47
C ARG A 36 -0.94 -17.77 -6.09
N ILE A 37 -0.68 -16.63 -5.44
CA ILE A 37 0.32 -15.66 -5.87
C ILE A 37 1.70 -16.31 -5.89
N LYS A 38 2.08 -17.01 -4.81
CA LYS A 38 3.38 -17.68 -4.73
C LYS A 38 3.58 -18.65 -5.90
N ARG A 39 2.60 -19.53 -6.14
CA ARG A 39 2.63 -20.47 -7.28
C ARG A 39 2.65 -19.77 -8.63
N TYR A 40 1.94 -18.65 -8.78
CA TYR A 40 1.97 -17.87 -10.00
C TYR A 40 3.37 -17.29 -10.25
N ILE A 41 4.00 -16.71 -9.24
CA ILE A 41 5.37 -16.16 -9.34
C ILE A 41 6.34 -17.29 -9.71
N ASP A 42 6.32 -18.41 -8.99
CA ASP A 42 7.27 -19.52 -9.16
C ASP A 42 7.22 -20.17 -10.55
N THR A 43 6.13 -20.00 -11.30
CA THR A 43 5.95 -20.56 -12.65
C THR A 43 6.37 -19.61 -13.77
N LYS A 44 6.79 -18.38 -13.47
CA LYS A 44 7.20 -17.39 -14.48
C LYS A 44 8.69 -17.47 -14.82
N PRO A 45 9.08 -17.19 -16.08
CA PRO A 45 10.50 -17.18 -16.46
C PRO A 45 11.31 -16.12 -15.71
N ASN A 46 10.70 -15.01 -15.30
CA ASN A 46 11.31 -13.94 -14.51
C ASN A 46 11.03 -14.04 -13.00
N HIS A 47 10.68 -15.22 -12.49
CA HIS A 47 10.34 -15.44 -11.08
C HIS A 47 11.42 -14.96 -10.10
N GLU A 48 12.71 -15.14 -10.42
CA GLU A 48 13.84 -14.65 -9.60
C GLU A 48 13.84 -13.13 -9.46
N LEU A 49 13.61 -12.40 -10.56
CA LEU A 49 13.53 -10.94 -10.55
C LEU A 49 12.33 -10.46 -9.74
N ILE A 50 11.19 -11.15 -9.87
CA ILE A 50 9.99 -10.83 -9.08
C ILE A 50 10.26 -11.04 -7.58
N HIS A 51 10.90 -12.14 -7.20
CA HIS A 51 11.30 -12.41 -5.82
C HIS A 51 12.29 -11.35 -5.31
N TYR A 52 13.27 -10.97 -6.13
CA TYR A 52 14.22 -9.91 -5.81
C TYR A 52 13.54 -8.57 -5.53
N CYS A 53 12.58 -8.15 -6.36
CA CYS A 53 11.83 -6.91 -6.16
C CYS A 53 10.89 -6.95 -4.96
N LEU A 54 10.38 -8.13 -4.57
CA LEU A 54 9.58 -8.28 -3.36
C LEU A 54 10.43 -8.22 -2.08
N GLN A 55 11.64 -8.79 -2.13
CA GLN A 55 12.58 -8.77 -1.01
C GLN A 55 13.29 -7.41 -0.86
N ASN A 56 13.53 -6.74 -1.98
CA ASN A 56 14.18 -5.43 -2.09
C ASN A 56 13.25 -4.48 -2.82
N PRO A 57 12.15 -4.06 -2.16
CA PRO A 57 11.22 -3.14 -2.80
C PRO A 57 11.96 -1.85 -3.17
N PRO A 58 11.73 -1.31 -4.38
CA PRO A 58 12.35 -0.06 -4.81
C PRO A 58 11.92 1.13 -3.94
N TYR A 59 10.86 0.95 -3.14
CA TYR A 59 10.28 1.96 -2.28
C TYR A 59 10.30 1.50 -0.84
N LYS A 60 10.85 2.32 0.04
CA LYS A 60 10.62 2.21 1.47
C LYS A 60 9.26 2.83 1.77
N LEU A 61 8.34 2.03 2.27
CA LEU A 61 7.05 2.51 2.76
C LEU A 61 7.21 2.95 4.21
N ASP A 62 8.07 3.95 4.41
CA ASP A 62 8.31 4.55 5.72
C ASP A 62 7.44 5.80 5.92
N TRP A 63 7.33 6.21 7.18
CA TRP A 63 6.78 7.50 7.55
C TRP A 63 7.91 8.52 7.48
N GLN A 64 7.79 9.49 6.58
CA GLN A 64 8.73 10.60 6.51
C GLN A 64 8.08 11.87 7.06
N ASP A 65 8.82 12.56 7.90
CA ASP A 65 8.47 13.88 8.38
C ASP A 65 9.01 14.89 7.35
N VAL A 66 8.12 15.46 6.54
CA VAL A 66 8.46 16.42 5.48
C VAL A 66 8.17 17.83 5.98
N THR A 67 9.13 18.73 5.78
CA THR A 67 8.97 20.16 6.09
C THR A 67 8.27 20.86 4.93
N VAL A 68 7.05 21.31 5.15
CA VAL A 68 6.25 22.06 4.16
C VAL A 68 6.20 23.53 4.56
N LEU A 69 6.45 24.43 3.60
CA LEU A 69 6.29 25.86 3.80
C LEU A 69 4.80 26.21 3.84
N VAL A 70 4.36 26.92 4.88
CA VAL A 70 2.94 27.28 5.07
C VAL A 70 2.48 28.30 4.02
N SER A 71 3.38 29.15 3.53
CA SER A 71 3.17 29.99 2.34
C SER A 71 4.51 30.36 1.69
N GLU A 72 4.51 30.71 0.40
CA GLU A 72 5.70 31.26 -0.24
C GLU A 72 6.18 32.52 0.50
N GLY A 73 7.47 32.54 0.88
CA GLY A 73 8.12 33.65 1.59
C GLY A 73 7.97 33.67 3.11
N SER A 74 7.26 32.71 3.74
CA SER A 74 7.13 32.67 5.20
C SER A 74 8.29 31.90 5.85
N PRO A 75 8.90 32.39 6.94
CA PRO A 75 9.91 31.64 7.70
C PRO A 75 9.30 30.48 8.52
N ILE A 76 7.97 30.33 8.50
CA ILE A 76 7.24 29.30 9.25
C ILE A 76 7.12 28.04 8.38
N THR A 77 7.86 27.00 8.74
CA THR A 77 7.74 25.64 8.20
C THR A 77 6.95 24.75 9.16
N THR A 78 5.99 24.00 8.64
CA THR A 78 5.26 22.96 9.38
C THR A 78 5.84 21.60 9.00
N THR A 79 6.09 20.76 10.00
CA THR A 79 6.51 19.37 9.79
C THR A 79 5.28 18.49 9.71
N GLU A 80 5.02 17.91 8.54
CA GLU A 80 3.93 16.96 8.33
C GLU A 80 4.47 15.54 8.21
N ARG A 81 3.84 14.58 8.90
CA ARG A 81 4.18 13.17 8.78
C ARG A 81 3.41 12.55 7.63
N ILE A 82 4.10 12.34 6.52
CA ILE A 82 3.50 11.82 5.28
C ILE A 82 3.92 10.36 5.13
N ARG A 83 2.97 9.51 4.75
CA ARG A 83 3.29 8.14 4.34
C ARG A 83 3.80 8.21 2.91
N GLU A 84 4.99 7.69 2.66
CA GLU A 84 5.48 7.60 1.28
C GLU A 84 4.58 6.68 0.45
N THR A 85 4.13 7.20 -0.67
CA THR A 85 3.34 6.45 -1.66
C THR A 85 4.09 6.45 -2.98
N TYR A 86 3.73 5.53 -3.89
CA TYR A 86 4.37 5.39 -5.20
C TYR A 86 4.42 6.67 -6.05
N LYS A 87 3.59 7.67 -5.74
CA LYS A 87 3.58 8.98 -6.42
C LYS A 87 4.63 9.96 -5.92
N ASN A 88 5.04 9.82 -4.66
CA ASN A 88 5.87 10.82 -3.96
C ASN A 88 7.25 10.28 -3.59
N VAL A 89 7.50 8.99 -3.77
CA VAL A 89 8.77 8.35 -3.46
C VAL A 89 9.75 8.52 -4.63
N SER A 90 10.97 8.96 -4.33
CA SER A 90 12.03 9.12 -5.33
C SER A 90 12.49 7.74 -5.82
N GLN A 91 12.50 7.54 -7.15
CA GLN A 91 12.90 6.27 -7.76
C GLN A 91 14.42 6.23 -7.96
N ASP A 92 15.09 5.31 -7.30
CA ASP A 92 16.47 4.96 -7.64
C ASP A 92 16.42 3.85 -8.70
N ILE A 93 16.21 4.25 -9.96
CA ILE A 93 16.19 3.33 -11.09
C ILE A 93 17.64 2.87 -11.31
N ARG A 94 17.91 1.59 -11.09
CA ARG A 94 19.21 0.98 -11.44
C ARG A 94 19.12 0.49 -12.88
N ASP A 95 19.84 1.16 -13.78
CA ASP A 95 20.06 0.79 -15.18
C ASP A 95 20.85 -0.52 -15.32
#